data_AF-A0A925P7D6-F1
#
_entry.id   AF-A0A925P7D6-F1
#
_cell.length_a   1.000
_cell.length_b   1.000
_cell.length_c   1.000
_cell.angle_alpha   90.00
_cell.angle_beta   90.00
_cell.angle_gamma   90.00
#
_symmetry.space_group_name_H-M   'P 1'
#
loop_
_entity.id
_entity.type
_entity.pdbx_description
1 polymer ?
#
loop_
_entity_poly.entity_id
_entity_poly.type
_entity_poly.pdbx_seq_one_letter_code
_entity_poly.pdbx_strand_id
1 'polypeptide(L)'
;MSFLNSLLIWPDRLLPSVLMLLLIAVPFLYAARGPMHALIRSASRSVSNPLRLGARWLVDAALRLRNRNRQVLFAHGSHEVKQTIEREFERVTTLVQRDLEGYPVLQRKLMDEIIRIEEDYKKTAEVPLPPPDWVKAIEAIAKIKTSSDGVVEHILVEIRDSLDKIYQKVVSEYRDAYQKRHHILKGFLPFWRSVSQTLTQVDRNISSLQVSAAKIDANVLKLENISARGNDAAHALASSASTQFFVAGMVMLIAFGGAYVNFKLIALPMSAMVGGGDYITQNLQASEVAALVIILFETLMGLFLMETLRFTSLFPFGNITEKMRRRLMWASLAILLVLAGVEVALAVMRDTIISADVALKQQLGSAAGAVHAEAGWVTRIPTFGQMILGFTLPFALAFVAIPLESFINSGRTVIGTVLEMALQGLAFVLRLTANVAKETGRFMVMLYDVLIFAPLAIERWVGTYREGAARRNKLRPVPSLKRASGSEEAI
;
A
#
# COMPACT_ATOMS: atom_id res chain seq x y z
N MET A 1 13.51 -34.21 53.81
CA MET A 1 14.39 -34.57 54.95
C MET A 1 14.72 -36.06 55.04
N SER A 2 13.99 -36.99 54.41
CA SER A 2 14.24 -38.45 54.52
C SER A 2 15.50 -38.94 53.76
N PHE A 3 15.78 -38.40 52.56
CA PHE A 3 16.87 -38.90 51.70
C PHE A 3 18.29 -38.47 52.15
N LEU A 4 18.40 -37.36 52.87
CA LEU A 4 19.69 -36.88 53.40
C LEU A 4 20.11 -37.67 54.64
N ASN A 5 19.15 -38.08 55.48
CA ASN A 5 19.42 -38.87 56.68
C ASN A 5 19.82 -40.32 56.37
N SER A 6 19.39 -40.87 55.23
CA SER A 6 19.82 -42.22 54.79
C SER A 6 21.22 -42.24 54.19
N LEU A 7 21.76 -41.10 53.76
CA LEU A 7 23.11 -41.01 53.21
C LEU A 7 24.18 -40.82 54.28
N LEU A 8 23.80 -40.33 55.46
CA LEU A 8 24.70 -40.04 56.58
C LEU A 8 24.97 -41.33 57.38
N ILE A 9 26.22 -41.77 57.40
CA ILE A 9 26.71 -42.93 58.15
C ILE A 9 26.40 -42.80 59.65
N TRP A 10 26.44 -41.56 60.18
CA TRP A 10 25.97 -41.22 61.53
C TRP A 10 24.98 -40.04 61.48
N PRO A 11 23.68 -40.26 61.72
CA PRO A 11 22.68 -39.21 61.70
C PRO A 11 22.85 -38.18 62.84
N ASP A 12 23.44 -38.57 63.98
CA ASP A 12 23.63 -37.71 65.16
C ASP A 12 24.83 -36.76 65.07
N ARG A 13 25.75 -36.97 64.12
CA ARG A 13 26.95 -36.14 63.93
C ARG A 13 27.24 -35.87 62.45
N LEU A 14 26.69 -34.76 61.96
CA LEU A 14 26.76 -34.36 60.54
C LEU A 14 28.19 -34.19 60.01
N LEU A 15 29.06 -33.49 60.74
CA LEU A 15 30.43 -33.18 60.31
C LEU A 15 31.32 -34.42 60.04
N PRO A 16 31.46 -35.39 60.96
CA PRO A 16 32.31 -36.57 60.72
C PRO A 16 31.73 -37.51 59.68
N SER A 17 30.40 -37.63 59.59
CA SER A 17 29.71 -38.45 58.58
C SER A 17 29.99 -37.95 57.16
N VAL A 18 29.92 -36.63 56.94
CA VAL A 18 30.26 -35.99 55.66
C VAL A 18 31.75 -36.14 55.34
N LEU A 19 32.64 -35.97 56.33
CA LEU A 19 34.09 -36.14 56.14
C LEU A 19 34.48 -37.57 55.71
N MET A 20 33.86 -38.59 56.31
CA MET A 20 34.13 -40.00 55.99
C MET A 20 33.63 -40.33 54.57
N LEU A 21 32.43 -39.88 54.21
CA LEU A 21 31.89 -40.01 52.85
C LEU A 21 32.79 -39.31 51.81
N LEU A 22 33.30 -38.12 52.13
CA LEU A 22 34.20 -37.37 51.25
C LEU A 22 35.53 -38.13 51.07
N LEU A 23 36.07 -38.72 52.15
CA LEU A 23 37.30 -39.51 52.12
C LEU A 23 37.16 -40.79 51.28
N ILE A 24 35.98 -41.44 51.30
CA ILE A 24 35.67 -42.58 50.42
C ILE A 24 35.42 -42.11 48.97
N ALA A 25 34.69 -41.01 48.77
CA ALA A 25 34.26 -40.59 47.43
C ALA A 25 35.41 -40.03 46.58
N VAL A 26 36.39 -39.37 47.18
CA VAL A 26 37.50 -38.70 46.48
C VAL A 26 38.37 -39.64 45.63
N PRO A 27 38.81 -40.83 46.11
CA PRO A 27 39.53 -41.81 45.27
C PRO A 27 38.75 -42.28 44.05
N PHE A 28 37.45 -42.56 44.21
CA PHE A 28 36.57 -42.97 43.11
C PHE A 28 36.39 -41.85 42.10
N LEU A 29 36.19 -40.61 42.57
CA LEU A 29 36.10 -39.43 41.71
C LEU A 29 37.42 -39.18 40.96
N TYR A 30 38.57 -39.36 41.62
CA TYR A 30 39.87 -39.22 40.98
C TYR A 30 40.10 -40.26 39.87
N ALA A 31 39.78 -41.54 40.11
CA ALA A 31 39.88 -42.60 39.11
C ALA A 31 38.93 -42.36 37.92
N ALA A 32 37.75 -41.79 38.17
CA ALA A 32 36.76 -41.46 37.16
C ALA A 32 37.05 -40.15 36.39
N ARG A 33 38.17 -39.46 36.65
CA ARG A 33 38.45 -38.13 36.07
C ARG A 33 38.43 -38.12 34.53
N GLY A 34 39.17 -39.04 33.92
CA GLY A 34 39.24 -39.18 32.46
C GLY A 34 37.87 -39.37 31.80
N PRO A 35 37.09 -40.41 32.20
CA PRO A 35 35.76 -40.61 31.64
C PRO A 35 34.80 -39.47 31.97
N MET A 36 34.88 -38.85 33.17
CA MET A 36 33.98 -37.74 33.53
C MET A 36 34.26 -36.47 32.70
N HIS A 37 35.53 -36.13 32.47
CA HIS A 37 35.90 -35.05 31.55
C HIS A 37 35.40 -35.31 30.13
N ALA A 38 35.51 -36.55 29.66
CA ALA A 38 35.02 -36.95 28.35
C ALA A 38 33.49 -36.84 28.26
N LEU A 39 32.75 -37.27 29.29
CA LEU A 39 31.30 -37.18 29.38
C LEU A 39 30.80 -35.73 29.40
N ILE A 40 31.41 -34.86 30.23
CA ILE A 40 31.01 -33.45 30.30
C ILE A 40 31.26 -32.75 28.96
N ARG A 41 32.42 -33.00 28.33
CA ARG A 41 32.75 -32.42 27.02
C ARG A 41 31.87 -32.97 25.91
N SER A 42 31.56 -34.27 25.90
CA SER A 42 30.70 -34.88 24.89
C SER A 42 29.25 -34.41 25.04
N ALA A 43 28.73 -34.30 26.26
CA ALA A 43 27.40 -33.74 26.54
C ALA A 43 27.31 -32.27 26.08
N SER A 44 28.30 -31.45 26.44
CA SER A 44 28.37 -30.04 26.02
C SER A 44 28.47 -29.90 24.49
N ARG A 45 29.23 -30.78 23.80
CA ARG A 45 29.29 -30.82 22.33
C ARG A 45 27.98 -31.29 21.70
N SER A 46 27.32 -32.29 22.30
CA SER A 46 26.04 -32.82 21.83
C SER A 46 24.94 -31.78 21.88
N VAL A 47 24.99 -30.85 22.84
CA VAL A 47 24.05 -29.71 22.91
C VAL A 47 24.48 -28.58 21.97
N SER A 48 25.75 -28.18 22.00
CA SER A 48 26.21 -27.01 21.23
C SER A 48 26.27 -27.22 19.72
N ASN A 49 26.59 -28.42 19.23
CA ASN A 49 26.75 -28.66 17.79
C ASN A 49 25.42 -28.55 17.01
N PRO A 50 24.31 -29.20 17.42
CA PRO A 50 23.02 -29.04 16.76
C PRO A 50 22.51 -27.60 16.79
N LEU A 51 22.69 -26.88 17.89
CA LEU A 51 22.31 -25.47 18.00
C LEU A 51 23.05 -24.60 16.98
N ARG A 52 24.36 -24.84 16.77
CA ARG A 52 25.14 -24.11 15.74
C ARG A 52 24.72 -24.47 14.33
N LEU A 53 24.39 -25.73 14.07
CA LEU A 53 23.88 -26.18 12.77
C LEU A 53 22.51 -25.55 12.48
N GLY A 54 21.59 -25.57 13.45
CA GLY A 54 20.29 -24.91 13.37
C GLY A 54 20.43 -23.41 13.11
N ALA A 55 21.35 -22.73 13.80
CA ALA A 55 21.61 -21.32 13.55
C ALA A 55 22.15 -21.02 12.14
N ARG A 56 23.01 -21.89 11.58
CA ARG A 56 23.49 -21.73 10.20
C ARG A 56 22.36 -21.93 9.20
N TRP A 57 21.54 -22.95 9.43
CA TRP A 57 20.38 -23.24 8.59
C TRP A 57 19.37 -22.09 8.59
N LEU A 58 19.08 -21.50 9.75
CA LEU A 58 18.19 -20.33 9.86
C LEU A 58 18.74 -19.09 9.17
N VAL A 59 20.05 -18.85 9.22
CA VAL A 59 20.67 -17.74 8.47
C VAL A 59 20.54 -17.97 6.96
N ASP A 60 20.78 -19.20 6.48
CA ASP A 60 20.57 -19.53 5.07
C ASP A 60 19.10 -19.38 4.66
N ALA A 61 18.17 -19.84 5.51
CA ALA A 61 16.73 -19.67 5.30
C ALA A 61 16.33 -18.19 5.25
N ALA A 62 16.88 -17.35 6.13
CA ALA A 62 16.66 -15.91 6.13
C ALA A 62 17.18 -15.26 4.84
N LEU A 63 18.35 -15.66 4.34
CA LEU A 63 18.89 -15.18 3.06
C LEU A 63 18.02 -15.59 1.87
N ARG A 64 17.54 -16.83 1.83
CA ARG A 64 16.60 -17.30 0.80
C ARG A 64 15.30 -16.51 0.85
N LEU A 65 14.77 -16.26 2.04
CA LEU A 65 13.55 -15.48 2.25
C LEU A 65 13.73 -14.03 1.79
N ARG A 66 14.84 -13.39 2.16
CA ARG A 66 15.20 -12.03 1.71
C ARG A 66 15.21 -11.92 0.19
N ASN A 67 15.85 -12.89 -0.49
CA ASN A 67 15.91 -12.92 -1.94
C ASN A 67 14.51 -13.09 -2.58
N ARG A 68 13.67 -13.96 -2.01
CA ARG A 68 12.29 -14.16 -2.48
C ARG A 68 11.42 -12.92 -2.24
N ASN A 69 11.53 -12.29 -1.06
CA ASN A 69 10.81 -11.06 -0.75
C ASN A 69 11.20 -9.94 -1.72
N ARG A 70 12.50 -9.78 -1.99
CA ARG A 70 13.01 -8.81 -2.96
C ARG A 70 12.46 -9.07 -4.37
N GLN A 71 12.42 -10.32 -4.83
CA GLN A 71 11.85 -10.67 -6.13
C GLN A 71 10.35 -10.31 -6.22
N VAL A 72 9.58 -10.64 -5.18
CA VAL A 72 8.14 -10.34 -5.13
C VAL A 72 7.90 -8.83 -5.11
N LEU A 73 8.68 -8.08 -4.31
CA LEU A 73 8.57 -6.63 -4.21
C LEU A 73 8.84 -5.94 -5.55
N PHE A 74 9.88 -6.36 -6.27
CA PHE A 74 10.16 -5.85 -7.61
C PHE A 74 9.10 -6.26 -8.63
N ALA A 75 8.62 -7.50 -8.58
CA ALA A 75 7.56 -7.95 -9.49
C ALA A 75 6.27 -7.13 -9.28
N HIS A 76 5.89 -6.90 -8.03
CA HIS A 76 4.69 -6.12 -7.68
C HIS A 76 4.85 -4.64 -8.05
N GLY A 77 5.95 -4.00 -7.64
CA GLY A 77 6.22 -2.60 -7.98
C GLY A 77 6.36 -2.37 -9.48
N SER A 78 6.95 -3.31 -10.22
CA SER A 78 7.00 -3.24 -11.69
C SER A 78 5.61 -3.37 -12.31
N HIS A 79 4.78 -4.26 -11.78
CA HIS A 79 3.42 -4.47 -12.29
C HIS A 79 2.53 -3.24 -12.10
N GLU A 80 2.59 -2.60 -10.94
CA GLU A 80 1.84 -1.37 -10.64
C GLU A 80 2.24 -0.20 -11.57
N VAL A 81 3.55 0.00 -11.77
CA VAL A 81 4.05 1.03 -12.67
C VAL A 81 3.68 0.70 -14.13
N LYS A 82 3.77 -0.56 -14.55
CA LYS A 82 3.32 -1.00 -15.88
C LYS A 82 1.84 -0.73 -16.14
N GLN A 83 0.96 -1.04 -15.18
CA GLN A 83 -0.47 -0.73 -15.32
C GLN A 83 -0.72 0.77 -15.44
N THR A 84 0.03 1.58 -14.69
CA THR A 84 -0.08 3.04 -14.77
C THR A 84 0.36 3.55 -16.14
N ILE A 85 1.47 3.01 -16.68
CA ILE A 85 1.95 3.30 -18.03
C ILE A 85 0.90 2.90 -19.08
N GLU A 86 0.34 1.69 -18.97
CA GLU A 86 -0.67 1.17 -19.91
C GLU A 86 -1.93 2.04 -19.94
N ARG A 87 -2.43 2.48 -18.77
CA ARG A 87 -3.56 3.42 -18.69
C ARG A 87 -3.26 4.78 -19.34
N GLU A 88 -2.06 5.32 -19.12
CA GLU A 88 -1.66 6.58 -19.76
C GLU A 88 -1.47 6.41 -21.27
N PHE A 89 -0.98 5.26 -21.75
CA PHE A 89 -0.94 4.95 -23.19
C PHE A 89 -2.33 4.84 -23.80
N GLU A 90 -3.28 4.17 -23.14
CA GLU A 90 -4.67 4.10 -23.60
C GLU A 90 -5.31 5.49 -23.64
N ARG A 91 -5.04 6.33 -22.63
CA ARG A 91 -5.46 7.73 -22.60
C ARG A 91 -4.86 8.55 -23.76
N VAL A 92 -3.56 8.42 -24.01
CA VAL A 92 -2.91 9.10 -25.15
C VAL A 92 -3.49 8.60 -26.47
N THR A 93 -3.71 7.30 -26.61
CA THR A 93 -4.29 6.69 -27.82
C THR A 93 -5.68 7.25 -28.10
N THR A 94 -6.54 7.31 -27.08
CA THR A 94 -7.90 7.88 -27.22
C THR A 94 -7.88 9.38 -27.53
N LEU A 95 -6.96 10.15 -26.95
CA LEU A 95 -6.76 11.56 -27.29
C LEU A 95 -6.30 11.73 -28.74
N VAL A 96 -5.26 11.00 -29.15
CA VAL A 96 -4.71 11.05 -30.51
C VAL A 96 -5.77 10.63 -31.54
N GLN A 97 -6.51 9.56 -31.28
CA GLN A 97 -7.57 9.10 -32.19
C GLN A 97 -8.66 10.16 -32.35
N ARG A 98 -9.15 10.73 -31.24
CA ARG A 98 -10.16 11.80 -31.27
C ARG A 98 -9.67 13.03 -32.00
N ASP A 99 -8.42 13.42 -31.78
CA ASP A 99 -7.86 14.65 -32.36
C ASP A 99 -7.49 14.47 -33.84
N LEU A 100 -7.03 13.28 -34.25
CA LEU A 100 -6.82 12.92 -35.65
C LEU A 100 -8.13 12.84 -36.43
N GLU A 101 -9.22 12.36 -35.83
CA GLU A 101 -10.54 12.34 -36.47
C GLU A 101 -11.12 13.75 -36.69
N GLY A 102 -10.83 14.69 -35.79
CA GLY A 102 -11.29 16.08 -35.89
C GLY A 102 -10.52 16.94 -36.91
N TYR A 103 -9.27 16.57 -37.22
CA TYR A 103 -8.38 17.38 -38.05
C TYR A 103 -8.84 17.51 -39.52
N PRO A 104 -9.27 16.45 -40.23
CA PRO A 104 -9.80 16.56 -41.59
C PRO A 104 -11.05 17.44 -41.66
N VAL A 105 -11.92 17.40 -40.65
CA VAL A 105 -13.13 18.24 -40.59
C VAL A 105 -12.75 19.71 -40.45
N LEU A 106 -11.75 20.01 -39.61
CA LEU A 106 -11.20 21.35 -39.47
C LEU A 106 -10.61 21.84 -40.78
N GLN A 107 -9.75 21.02 -41.42
CA GLN A 107 -9.13 21.35 -42.70
C GLN A 107 -10.19 21.63 -43.78
N ARG A 108 -11.24 20.82 -43.86
CA ARG A 108 -12.33 20.99 -44.82
C ARG A 108 -13.11 22.29 -44.57
N LYS A 109 -13.52 22.56 -43.33
CA LYS A 109 -14.18 23.83 -42.98
C LYS A 109 -13.32 25.06 -43.31
N LEU A 110 -12.02 24.96 -43.07
CA LEU A 110 -11.08 26.05 -43.32
C LEU A 110 -10.91 26.27 -44.84
N MET A 111 -10.86 25.21 -45.64
CA MET A 111 -10.84 25.31 -47.11
C MET A 111 -12.14 25.88 -47.68
N ASP A 112 -13.29 25.36 -47.23
CA ASP A 112 -14.60 25.82 -47.73
C ASP A 112 -14.81 27.33 -47.46
N GLU A 113 -14.40 27.81 -46.27
CA GLU A 113 -14.51 29.23 -45.94
C GLU A 113 -13.44 30.10 -46.62
N ILE A 114 -12.23 29.59 -46.88
CA ILE A 114 -11.25 30.30 -47.73
C ILE A 114 -11.82 30.52 -49.13
N ILE A 115 -12.44 29.49 -49.73
CA ILE A 115 -13.06 29.61 -51.06
C ILE A 115 -14.18 30.66 -51.03
N ARG A 116 -15.00 30.66 -49.97
CA ARG A 116 -16.08 31.64 -49.80
C ARG A 116 -15.56 33.07 -49.65
N ILE A 117 -14.52 33.27 -48.84
CA ILE A 117 -13.84 34.57 -48.70
C ILE A 117 -13.30 35.04 -50.05
N GLU A 118 -12.69 34.15 -50.83
CA GLU A 118 -12.14 34.47 -52.14
C GLU A 118 -13.24 34.88 -53.14
N GLU A 119 -14.39 34.20 -53.10
CA GLU A 119 -15.55 34.52 -53.94
C GLU A 119 -16.20 35.85 -53.54
N ASP A 120 -16.35 36.11 -52.24
CA ASP A 120 -16.88 37.37 -51.70
C ASP A 120 -15.92 38.55 -51.96
N TYR A 121 -14.61 38.30 -51.92
CA TYR A 121 -13.59 39.26 -52.33
C TYR A 121 -13.68 39.59 -53.83
N LYS A 122 -13.84 38.58 -54.69
CA LYS A 122 -14.06 38.79 -56.13
C LYS A 122 -15.34 39.61 -56.39
N LYS A 123 -16.41 39.37 -55.64
CA LYS A 123 -17.67 40.15 -55.73
C LYS A 123 -17.52 41.61 -55.26
N THR A 124 -16.48 41.93 -54.50
CA THR A 124 -16.20 43.29 -54.02
C THR A 124 -15.10 44.01 -54.80
N ALA A 125 -14.47 43.37 -55.78
CA ALA A 125 -13.56 44.01 -56.72
C ALA A 125 -14.30 45.12 -57.49
N GLU A 126 -13.70 46.31 -57.56
CA GLU A 126 -14.37 47.51 -58.09
C GLU A 126 -14.71 47.37 -59.56
N VAL A 127 -15.99 47.53 -59.89
CA VAL A 127 -16.39 47.95 -61.23
C VAL A 127 -16.10 49.46 -61.30
N PRO A 128 -15.24 49.94 -62.22
CA PRO A 128 -14.97 51.37 -62.34
C PRO A 128 -16.29 52.11 -62.56
N LEU A 129 -16.51 53.18 -61.79
CA LEU A 129 -17.71 54.00 -61.94
C LEU A 129 -17.79 54.49 -63.39
N PRO A 130 -18.94 54.33 -64.07
CA PRO A 130 -19.12 54.93 -65.38
C PRO A 130 -18.88 56.45 -65.27
N PRO A 131 -18.30 57.09 -66.32
CA PRO A 131 -18.01 58.51 -66.30
C PRO A 131 -19.29 59.29 -65.93
N PRO A 132 -19.22 60.27 -65.01
CA PRO A 132 -20.41 60.93 -64.51
C PRO A 132 -21.23 61.55 -65.64
N ASP A 133 -22.55 61.35 -65.64
CA ASP A 133 -23.42 61.88 -66.71
C ASP A 133 -23.45 63.42 -66.77
N TRP A 134 -22.99 64.12 -65.72
CA TRP A 134 -22.78 65.57 -65.77
C TRP A 134 -21.69 65.97 -66.79
N VAL A 135 -20.76 65.07 -67.13
CA VAL A 135 -19.77 65.30 -68.21
C VAL A 135 -20.49 65.50 -69.54
N LYS A 136 -21.53 64.70 -69.83
CA LYS A 136 -22.37 64.85 -71.04
C LYS A 136 -23.22 66.12 -70.99
N ALA A 137 -23.73 66.47 -69.80
CA ALA A 137 -24.49 67.71 -69.62
C ALA A 137 -23.61 68.95 -69.83
N ILE A 138 -22.36 68.95 -69.36
CA ILE A 138 -21.38 70.01 -69.62
C ILE A 138 -20.96 70.05 -71.10
N GLU A 139 -20.74 68.90 -71.74
CA GLU A 139 -20.48 68.80 -73.19
C GLU A 139 -21.63 69.35 -74.05
N ALA A 140 -22.88 69.18 -73.60
CA ALA A 140 -24.04 69.72 -74.28
C ALA A 140 -24.08 71.26 -74.22
N ILE A 141 -23.71 71.86 -73.08
CA ILE A 141 -23.62 73.32 -72.90
C ILE A 141 -22.49 73.92 -73.73
N ALA A 142 -21.34 73.25 -73.78
CA ALA A 142 -20.21 73.68 -74.61
C ALA A 142 -20.56 73.81 -76.10
N LYS A 143 -21.67 73.18 -76.54
CA LYS A 143 -22.20 73.24 -77.91
C LYS A 143 -23.29 74.30 -78.13
N ILE A 144 -23.78 74.99 -77.09
CA ILE A 144 -24.85 76.01 -77.21
C ILE A 144 -24.22 77.40 -77.47
N LYS A 145 -24.65 78.09 -78.54
CA LYS A 145 -24.27 79.49 -78.81
C LYS A 145 -25.06 80.47 -77.94
N THR A 146 -24.38 81.47 -77.39
CA THR A 146 -24.96 82.52 -76.51
C THR A 146 -25.96 83.40 -77.25
N SER A 147 -27.23 83.37 -76.84
CA SER A 147 -28.27 84.38 -77.18
C SER A 147 -28.84 84.99 -75.91
N SER A 148 -29.16 86.28 -75.98
CA SER A 148 -29.40 87.21 -74.87
C SER A 148 -30.81 87.18 -74.26
N ASP A 149 -31.47 86.03 -74.22
CA ASP A 149 -32.74 85.85 -73.50
C ASP A 149 -32.50 84.88 -72.32
N GLY A 150 -33.24 85.03 -71.22
CA GLY A 150 -33.10 84.29 -69.94
C GLY A 150 -33.11 82.75 -69.98
N VAL A 151 -33.07 82.17 -71.17
CA VAL A 151 -32.76 80.77 -71.49
C VAL A 151 -31.49 80.29 -70.79
N VAL A 152 -30.43 81.10 -70.71
CA VAL A 152 -29.18 80.71 -70.01
C VAL A 152 -29.40 80.52 -68.51
N GLU A 153 -30.21 81.37 -67.88
CA GLU A 153 -30.52 81.27 -66.44
C GLU A 153 -31.40 80.05 -66.14
N HIS A 154 -32.42 79.79 -66.98
CA HIS A 154 -33.26 78.60 -66.84
C HIS A 154 -32.46 77.30 -67.06
N ILE A 155 -31.54 77.29 -68.04
CA ILE A 155 -30.64 76.15 -68.29
C ILE A 155 -29.70 75.93 -67.09
N LEU A 156 -29.13 76.99 -66.50
CA LEU A 156 -28.27 76.88 -65.31
C LEU A 156 -29.02 76.32 -64.09
N VAL A 157 -30.28 76.71 -63.89
CA VAL A 157 -31.15 76.17 -62.84
C VAL A 157 -31.44 74.68 -63.09
N GLU A 158 -31.77 74.30 -64.32
CA GLU A 158 -32.06 72.92 -64.70
C GLU A 158 -30.82 72.01 -64.60
N ILE A 159 -29.62 72.55 -64.88
CA ILE A 159 -28.34 71.89 -64.64
C ILE A 159 -28.08 71.67 -63.16
N ARG A 160 -28.27 72.71 -62.33
CA ARG A 160 -28.09 72.59 -60.87
C ARG A 160 -28.99 71.50 -60.31
N ASP A 161 -30.27 71.50 -60.69
CA ASP A 161 -31.25 70.53 -60.21
C ASP A 161 -30.97 69.11 -60.74
N SER A 162 -30.41 68.97 -61.96
CA SER A 162 -29.92 67.70 -62.51
C SER A 162 -28.65 67.20 -61.79
N LEU A 163 -27.70 68.09 -61.52
CA LEU A 163 -26.47 67.82 -60.76
C LEU A 163 -26.79 67.36 -59.34
N ASP A 164 -27.74 68.00 -58.66
CA ASP A 164 -28.18 67.60 -57.32
C ASP A 164 -28.85 66.22 -57.34
N LYS A 165 -29.71 65.94 -58.32
CA LYS A 165 -30.33 64.61 -58.48
C LYS A 165 -29.29 63.52 -58.77
N ILE A 166 -28.31 63.79 -59.63
CA ILE A 166 -27.23 62.85 -59.95
C ILE A 166 -26.31 62.66 -58.74
N TYR A 167 -25.94 63.73 -58.05
CA TYR A 167 -25.13 63.67 -56.84
C TYR A 167 -25.80 62.82 -55.76
N GLN A 168 -27.10 63.04 -55.51
CA GLN A 168 -27.86 62.20 -54.58
C GLN A 168 -27.89 60.73 -55.02
N LYS A 169 -28.06 60.46 -56.33
CA LYS A 169 -28.06 59.10 -56.88
C LYS A 169 -26.68 58.43 -56.71
N VAL A 170 -25.59 59.10 -57.07
CA VAL A 170 -24.21 58.59 -56.92
C VAL A 170 -23.90 58.35 -55.45
N VAL A 171 -24.27 59.27 -54.55
CA VAL A 171 -24.07 59.10 -53.10
C VAL A 171 -24.87 57.93 -52.56
N SER A 172 -26.10 57.70 -53.05
CA SER A 172 -26.91 56.54 -52.67
C SER A 172 -26.31 55.21 -53.17
N GLU A 173 -25.87 55.16 -54.43
CA GLU A 173 -25.20 53.97 -54.99
C GLU A 173 -23.89 53.66 -54.27
N TYR A 174 -23.11 54.70 -53.90
CA TYR A 174 -21.93 54.56 -53.07
C TYR A 174 -22.26 54.03 -51.68
N ARG A 175 -23.29 54.57 -51.02
CA ARG A 175 -23.74 54.11 -49.69
C ARG A 175 -24.17 52.65 -49.74
N ASP A 176 -24.95 52.26 -50.74
CA ASP A 176 -25.38 50.87 -50.93
C ASP A 176 -24.20 49.93 -51.20
N ALA A 177 -23.23 50.35 -52.01
CA ALA A 177 -22.01 49.58 -52.28
C ALA A 177 -21.16 49.40 -51.02
N TYR A 178 -20.98 50.46 -50.22
CA TYR A 178 -20.28 50.38 -48.93
C TYR A 178 -21.04 49.51 -47.92
N GLN A 179 -22.36 49.60 -47.87
CA GLN A 179 -23.19 48.78 -46.98
C GLN A 179 -23.08 47.29 -47.34
N LYS A 180 -23.07 46.95 -48.63
CA LYS A 180 -22.84 45.58 -49.11
C LYS A 180 -21.44 45.07 -48.73
N ARG A 181 -20.39 45.88 -48.96
CA ARG A 181 -19.01 45.57 -48.52
C ARG A 181 -18.91 45.34 -47.01
N HIS A 182 -19.51 46.23 -46.22
CA HIS A 182 -19.48 46.13 -44.76
C HIS A 182 -20.27 44.93 -44.24
N HIS A 183 -21.37 44.57 -44.90
CA HIS A 183 -22.14 43.37 -44.59
C HIS A 183 -21.34 42.09 -44.84
N ILE A 184 -20.61 42.02 -45.96
CA ILE A 184 -19.69 40.91 -46.28
C ILE A 184 -18.58 40.81 -45.23
N LEU A 185 -17.90 41.92 -44.92
CA LEU A 185 -16.88 41.99 -43.86
C LEU A 185 -17.41 41.53 -42.49
N LYS A 186 -18.64 41.94 -42.13
CA LYS A 186 -19.31 41.51 -40.90
C LYS A 186 -19.62 40.00 -40.90
N GLY A 187 -19.83 39.40 -42.06
CA GLY A 187 -20.00 37.96 -42.24
C GLY A 187 -18.78 37.13 -41.85
N PHE A 188 -17.56 37.68 -41.92
CA PHE A 188 -16.32 36.97 -41.58
C PHE A 188 -16.03 36.89 -40.07
N LEU A 189 -16.61 37.78 -39.27
CA LEU A 189 -16.39 37.83 -37.82
C LEU A 189 -16.70 36.51 -37.09
N PRO A 190 -17.86 35.84 -37.30
CA PRO A 190 -18.15 34.55 -36.67
C PRO A 190 -17.20 33.42 -37.10
N PHE A 191 -16.70 33.44 -38.33
CA PHE A 191 -15.70 32.46 -38.81
C PHE A 191 -14.39 32.58 -38.04
N TRP A 192 -13.81 33.79 -37.95
CA TRP A 192 -12.56 34.02 -37.22
C TRP A 192 -12.67 33.64 -35.74
N ARG A 193 -13.84 33.86 -35.13
CA ARG A 193 -14.13 33.37 -33.78
C ARG A 193 -14.14 31.84 -33.71
N SER A 194 -14.76 31.16 -34.68
CA SER A 194 -14.77 29.69 -34.75
C SER A 194 -13.37 29.11 -34.94
N VAL A 195 -12.54 29.71 -35.81
CA VAL A 195 -11.15 29.28 -36.02
C VAL A 195 -10.32 29.49 -34.76
N SER A 196 -10.45 30.66 -34.12
CA SER A 196 -9.77 30.96 -32.85
C SER A 196 -10.16 29.98 -31.74
N GLN A 197 -11.45 29.68 -31.58
CA GLN A 197 -11.94 28.69 -30.62
C GLN A 197 -11.38 27.30 -30.91
N THR A 198 -11.34 26.90 -32.19
CA THR A 198 -10.84 25.56 -32.56
C THR A 198 -9.33 25.45 -32.37
N LEU A 199 -8.55 26.47 -32.75
CA LEU A 199 -7.12 26.54 -32.46
C LEU A 199 -6.83 26.48 -30.97
N THR A 200 -7.63 27.19 -30.16
CA THR A 200 -7.54 27.12 -28.69
C THR A 200 -7.81 25.71 -28.16
N GLN A 201 -8.75 24.98 -28.78
CA GLN A 201 -9.03 23.59 -28.40
C GLN A 201 -7.88 22.65 -28.80
N VAL A 202 -7.30 22.83 -29.99
CA VAL A 202 -6.12 22.08 -30.44
C VAL A 202 -4.92 22.34 -29.53
N ASP A 203 -4.67 23.59 -29.15
CA ASP A 203 -3.60 23.97 -28.21
C ASP A 203 -3.75 23.26 -26.85
N ARG A 204 -4.97 23.28 -26.28
CA ARG A 204 -5.28 22.55 -25.03
C ARG A 204 -5.04 21.05 -25.16
N ASN A 205 -5.45 20.46 -26.29
CA ASN A 205 -5.28 19.04 -26.52
C ASN A 205 -3.78 18.68 -26.66
N ILE A 206 -3.00 19.46 -27.41
CA ILE A 206 -1.54 19.28 -27.54
C ILE A 206 -0.85 19.43 -26.18
N SER A 207 -1.20 20.45 -25.39
CA SER A 207 -0.68 20.61 -24.03
C SER A 207 -1.02 19.41 -23.14
N SER A 208 -2.24 18.87 -23.25
CA SER A 208 -2.64 17.66 -22.52
C SER A 208 -1.83 16.41 -22.93
N LEU A 209 -1.53 16.27 -24.23
CA LEU A 209 -0.67 15.19 -24.75
C LEU A 209 0.77 15.34 -24.25
N GLN A 210 1.30 16.57 -24.21
CA GLN A 210 2.63 16.83 -23.66
C GLN A 210 2.72 16.45 -22.17
N VAL A 211 1.70 16.78 -21.38
CA VAL A 211 1.64 16.40 -19.96
C VAL A 211 1.56 14.87 -19.79
N SER A 212 0.74 14.18 -20.58
CA SER A 212 0.68 12.72 -20.54
C SER A 212 1.98 12.06 -21.01
N ALA A 213 2.63 12.59 -22.05
CA ALA A 213 3.95 12.10 -22.49
C ALA A 213 5.01 12.25 -21.40
N ALA A 214 5.08 13.39 -20.72
CA ALA A 214 6.00 13.62 -19.60
C ALA A 214 5.73 12.65 -18.42
N LYS A 215 4.46 12.34 -18.14
CA LYS A 215 4.10 11.32 -17.13
C LYS A 215 4.52 9.92 -17.54
N ILE A 216 4.33 9.54 -18.80
CA ILE A 216 4.78 8.26 -19.33
C ILE A 216 6.29 8.14 -19.19
N ASP A 217 7.04 9.16 -19.60
CA ASP A 217 8.50 9.19 -19.50
C ASP A 217 8.98 9.04 -18.05
N ALA A 218 8.41 9.80 -17.11
CA ALA A 218 8.71 9.68 -15.69
C ALA A 218 8.41 8.28 -15.13
N ASN A 219 7.31 7.65 -15.55
CA ASN A 219 6.96 6.30 -15.13
C ASN A 219 7.86 5.23 -15.78
N VAL A 220 8.30 5.43 -17.02
CA VAL A 220 9.25 4.54 -17.71
C VAL A 220 10.62 4.58 -17.02
N LEU A 221 11.12 5.77 -16.68
CA LEU A 221 12.34 5.94 -15.88
C LEU A 221 12.22 5.27 -14.50
N LYS A 222 11.06 5.41 -13.85
CA LYS A 222 10.79 4.70 -12.59
C LYS A 222 10.82 3.19 -12.78
N LEU A 223 10.24 2.67 -13.86
CA LEU A 223 10.26 1.24 -14.19
C LEU A 223 11.68 0.75 -14.48
N GLU A 224 12.50 1.54 -15.16
CA GLU A 224 13.91 1.23 -15.43
C GLU A 224 14.72 1.15 -14.13
N ASN A 225 14.54 2.10 -13.22
CA ASN A 225 15.20 2.06 -11.90
C ASN A 225 14.77 0.83 -11.07
N ILE A 226 13.50 0.43 -11.15
CA ILE A 226 12.98 -0.79 -10.50
C ILE A 226 13.56 -2.04 -11.18
N SER A 227 13.67 -2.06 -12.52
CA SER A 227 14.16 -3.20 -13.30
C SER A 227 15.68 -3.39 -13.17
N ALA A 228 16.44 -2.29 -13.00
CA ALA A 228 17.85 -2.30 -12.65
C ALA A 228 18.12 -2.89 -11.25
N ARG A 229 17.07 -3.21 -10.47
CA ARG A 229 17.11 -3.84 -9.14
C ARG A 229 18.04 -3.12 -8.17
N GLY A 230 18.13 -1.79 -8.25
CA GLY A 230 18.94 -0.99 -7.32
C GLY A 230 18.54 -1.24 -5.86
N ASN A 231 19.52 -1.22 -4.94
CA ASN A 231 19.23 -1.37 -3.51
C ASN A 231 18.36 -0.22 -2.99
N ASP A 232 18.51 0.98 -3.54
CA ASP A 232 17.70 2.15 -3.18
C ASP A 232 16.23 1.97 -3.58
N ALA A 233 15.98 1.39 -4.76
CA ALA A 233 14.63 1.07 -5.22
C ALA A 233 13.95 0.02 -4.32
N ALA A 234 14.70 -0.99 -3.85
CA ALA A 234 14.17 -1.97 -2.90
C ALA A 234 13.80 -1.34 -1.57
N HIS A 235 14.63 -0.45 -1.03
CA HIS A 235 14.35 0.25 0.22
C HIS A 235 13.17 1.22 0.09
N ALA A 236 13.08 1.98 -0.99
CA ALA A 236 11.96 2.88 -1.25
C ALA A 236 10.62 2.11 -1.36
N LEU A 237 10.60 1.00 -2.11
CA LEU A 237 9.42 0.14 -2.24
C LEU A 237 9.03 -0.51 -0.91
N ALA A 238 10.00 -0.98 -0.13
CA ALA A 238 9.74 -1.58 1.18
C ALA A 238 9.21 -0.55 2.20
N SER A 239 9.77 0.66 2.22
CA SER A 239 9.27 1.76 3.06
C SER A 239 7.85 2.15 2.66
N SER A 240 7.57 2.29 1.35
CA SER A 240 6.25 2.60 0.84
C SER A 240 5.22 1.54 1.23
N ALA A 241 5.57 0.26 1.07
CA ALA A 241 4.72 -0.85 1.48
C ALA A 241 4.48 -0.84 3.00
N SER A 242 5.49 -0.52 3.82
CA SER A 242 5.33 -0.42 5.27
C SER A 242 4.36 0.70 5.66
N THR A 243 4.49 1.89 5.07
CA THR A 243 3.55 3.00 5.33
C THR A 243 2.14 2.63 4.92
N GLN A 244 1.95 2.01 3.74
CA GLN A 244 0.65 1.54 3.29
C GLN A 244 0.04 0.50 4.24
N PHE A 245 0.85 -0.42 4.79
CA PHE A 245 0.39 -1.41 5.76
C PHE A 245 -0.15 -0.76 7.04
N PHE A 246 0.57 0.22 7.59
CA PHE A 246 0.13 0.91 8.81
C PHE A 246 -1.10 1.77 8.57
N VAL A 247 -1.16 2.50 7.45
CA VAL A 247 -2.34 3.31 7.09
C VAL A 247 -3.55 2.40 6.87
N ALA A 248 -3.42 1.35 6.07
CA ALA A 248 -4.49 0.38 5.83
C ALA A 248 -4.89 -0.33 7.12
N GLY A 249 -3.94 -0.69 7.99
CA GLY A 249 -4.20 -1.29 9.29
C GLY A 249 -4.98 -0.37 10.23
N MET A 250 -4.67 0.93 10.25
CA MET A 250 -5.44 1.91 11.03
C MET A 250 -6.87 2.05 10.51
N VAL A 251 -7.06 2.10 9.19
CA VAL A 251 -8.40 2.11 8.59
C VAL A 251 -9.15 0.81 8.89
N MET A 252 -8.47 -0.34 8.83
CA MET A 252 -9.05 -1.64 9.21
C MET A 252 -9.46 -1.67 10.69
N LEU A 253 -8.72 -1.05 11.61
CA LEU A 253 -9.12 -0.94 13.02
C LEU A 253 -10.41 -0.12 13.18
N ILE A 254 -10.53 0.99 12.45
CA ILE A 254 -11.77 1.78 12.43
C ILE A 254 -12.93 0.95 11.86
N ALA A 255 -12.68 0.20 10.79
CA ALA A 255 -13.65 -0.71 10.20
C ALA A 255 -14.10 -1.82 11.16
N PHE A 256 -13.18 -2.44 11.92
CA PHE A 256 -13.51 -3.39 12.97
C PHE A 256 -14.34 -2.75 14.08
N GLY A 257 -14.05 -1.50 14.44
CA GLY A 257 -14.90 -0.71 15.35
C GLY A 257 -16.32 -0.52 14.80
N GLY A 258 -16.46 -0.17 13.52
CA GLY A 258 -17.75 -0.08 12.83
C GLY A 258 -18.51 -1.40 12.81
N ALA A 259 -17.83 -2.51 12.50
CA ALA A 259 -18.39 -3.86 12.52
C ALA A 259 -18.82 -4.27 13.94
N TYR A 260 -18.05 -3.90 14.97
CA TYR A 260 -18.40 -4.15 16.36
C TYR A 260 -19.66 -3.39 16.78
N VAL A 261 -19.82 -2.14 16.33
CA VAL A 261 -21.04 -1.36 16.56
C VAL A 261 -22.23 -1.99 15.83
N ASN A 262 -22.07 -2.37 14.55
CA ASN A 262 -23.10 -3.09 13.79
C ASN A 262 -23.52 -4.38 14.53
N PHE A 263 -22.55 -5.19 14.99
CA PHE A 263 -22.80 -6.41 15.76
C PHE A 263 -23.62 -6.17 17.01
N LYS A 264 -23.30 -5.13 17.80
CA LYS A 264 -24.08 -4.79 19.00
C LYS A 264 -25.47 -4.26 18.69
N LEU A 265 -25.67 -3.61 17.53
CA LEU A 265 -27.00 -3.19 17.09
C LEU A 265 -27.90 -4.37 16.70
N ILE A 266 -27.33 -5.39 16.05
CA ILE A 266 -28.08 -6.57 15.60
C ILE A 266 -28.31 -7.56 16.74
N ALA A 267 -27.29 -7.86 17.54
CA ALA A 267 -27.34 -8.96 18.51
C ALA A 267 -28.41 -8.79 19.59
N LEU A 268 -28.69 -7.54 19.99
CA LEU A 268 -29.66 -7.25 21.04
C LEU A 268 -31.11 -7.59 20.62
N PRO A 269 -31.70 -7.02 19.55
CA PRO A 269 -33.03 -7.41 19.09
C PRO A 269 -33.09 -8.91 18.71
N MET A 270 -32.01 -9.48 18.17
CA MET A 270 -31.95 -10.92 17.87
C MET A 270 -32.04 -11.82 19.10
N SER A 271 -31.52 -11.39 20.26
CA SER A 271 -31.69 -12.11 21.53
C SER A 271 -33.15 -12.21 21.98
N ALA A 272 -33.99 -11.24 21.62
CA ALA A 272 -35.41 -11.33 21.93
C ALA A 272 -36.15 -12.27 20.95
N MET A 273 -35.74 -12.29 19.67
CA MET A 273 -36.41 -13.08 18.63
C MET A 273 -35.98 -14.55 18.60
N VAL A 274 -34.70 -14.83 18.82
CA VAL A 274 -34.09 -16.16 18.73
C VAL A 274 -34.00 -16.83 20.11
N GLY A 275 -34.27 -16.09 21.19
CA GLY A 275 -34.22 -16.57 22.57
C GLY A 275 -32.85 -16.34 23.22
N GLY A 276 -32.73 -15.31 24.05
CA GLY A 276 -31.48 -14.89 24.69
C GLY A 276 -30.96 -15.83 25.77
N GLY A 277 -31.76 -16.83 26.14
CA GLY A 277 -31.36 -17.93 27.03
C GLY A 277 -30.89 -19.18 26.29
N ASP A 278 -30.96 -19.21 24.96
CA ASP A 278 -30.58 -20.39 24.18
C ASP A 278 -29.09 -20.31 23.81
N TYR A 279 -28.30 -21.12 24.50
CA TYR A 279 -26.85 -21.18 24.35
C TYR A 279 -26.50 -22.36 23.44
N ILE A 280 -25.91 -22.07 22.28
CA ILE A 280 -25.41 -23.11 21.37
C ILE A 280 -24.15 -23.77 21.96
N THR A 281 -23.37 -23.02 22.72
CA THR A 281 -22.17 -23.49 23.45
C THR A 281 -22.13 -22.79 24.80
N GLN A 282 -21.41 -23.33 25.78
CA GLN A 282 -21.35 -22.81 27.17
C GLN A 282 -21.15 -21.29 27.29
N ASN A 283 -20.49 -20.65 26.31
CA ASN A 283 -20.20 -19.22 26.31
C ASN A 283 -20.74 -18.44 25.09
N LEU A 284 -21.53 -19.06 24.19
CA LEU A 284 -22.02 -18.41 22.97
C LEU A 284 -23.55 -18.48 22.89
N GLN A 285 -24.19 -17.31 22.88
CA GLN A 285 -25.65 -17.19 22.71
C GLN A 285 -26.04 -17.36 21.23
N ALA A 286 -27.20 -17.94 20.96
CA ALA A 286 -27.72 -18.10 19.61
C ALA A 286 -27.87 -16.75 18.87
N SER A 287 -28.20 -15.69 19.59
CA SER A 287 -28.32 -14.32 19.09
C SER A 287 -27.00 -13.74 18.57
N GLU A 288 -25.89 -14.01 19.26
CA GLU A 288 -24.55 -13.57 18.88
C GLU A 288 -24.10 -14.28 17.60
N VAL A 289 -24.36 -15.58 17.49
CA VAL A 289 -24.06 -16.34 16.27
C VAL A 289 -24.88 -15.81 15.09
N ALA A 290 -26.17 -15.56 15.28
CA ALA A 290 -27.03 -15.05 14.22
C ALA A 290 -26.61 -13.65 13.74
N ALA A 291 -26.25 -12.75 14.66
CA ALA A 291 -25.71 -11.43 14.32
C ALA A 291 -24.39 -11.52 13.56
N LEU A 292 -23.49 -12.42 13.96
CA LEU A 292 -22.23 -12.66 13.26
C LEU A 292 -22.46 -13.18 11.83
N VAL A 293 -23.42 -14.08 11.63
CA VAL A 293 -23.76 -14.62 10.30
C VAL A 293 -24.24 -13.50 9.38
N ILE A 294 -25.13 -12.60 9.84
CA ILE A 294 -25.59 -11.46 9.04
C ILE A 294 -24.40 -10.61 8.59
N ILE A 295 -23.54 -10.20 9.52
CA ILE A 295 -22.36 -9.37 9.22
C ILE A 295 -21.38 -10.08 8.28
N LEU A 296 -21.19 -11.40 8.42
CA LEU A 296 -20.33 -12.17 7.53
C LEU A 296 -20.90 -12.20 6.10
N PHE A 297 -22.22 -12.39 5.95
CA PHE A 297 -22.87 -12.34 4.65
C PHE A 297 -22.79 -10.96 4.02
N GLU A 298 -22.98 -9.89 4.81
CA GLU A 298 -22.82 -8.51 4.34
C GLU A 298 -21.39 -8.21 3.92
N THR A 299 -20.41 -8.57 4.75
CA THR A 299 -19.00 -8.34 4.45
C THR A 299 -18.59 -9.11 3.19
N LEU A 300 -19.03 -10.36 3.06
CA LEU A 300 -18.79 -11.17 1.86
C LEU A 300 -19.43 -10.54 0.63
N MET A 301 -20.68 -10.08 0.74
CA MET A 301 -21.38 -9.50 -0.40
C MET A 301 -20.84 -8.12 -0.79
N GLY A 302 -20.41 -7.33 0.19
CA GLY A 302 -19.68 -6.08 -0.01
C GLY A 302 -18.35 -6.28 -0.72
N LEU A 303 -17.61 -7.33 -0.36
CA LEU A 303 -16.35 -7.68 -1.00
C LEU A 303 -16.56 -8.12 -2.47
N PHE A 304 -17.60 -8.90 -2.75
CA PHE A 304 -17.99 -9.21 -4.15
C PHE A 304 -18.43 -7.96 -4.94
N LEU A 305 -19.14 -7.04 -4.31
CA LEU A 305 -19.55 -5.79 -4.95
C LEU A 305 -18.33 -4.95 -5.35
N MET A 306 -17.37 -4.76 -4.42
CA MET A 306 -16.14 -4.00 -4.70
C MET A 306 -15.25 -4.64 -5.77
N GLU A 307 -15.19 -5.97 -5.79
CA GLU A 307 -14.45 -6.72 -6.80
C GLU A 307 -15.11 -6.61 -8.20
N THR A 308 -16.45 -6.73 -8.28
CA THR A 308 -17.17 -6.59 -9.55
C THR A 308 -17.08 -5.19 -10.14
N LEU A 309 -17.03 -4.16 -9.28
CA LEU A 309 -16.80 -2.75 -9.65
C LEU A 309 -15.34 -2.45 -10.03
N ARG A 310 -14.42 -3.42 -9.89
CA ARG A 310 -12.96 -3.26 -10.13
C ARG A 310 -12.29 -2.23 -9.21
N PHE A 311 -12.89 -1.95 -8.05
CA PHE A 311 -12.20 -1.19 -7.01
C PHE A 311 -11.18 -2.06 -6.30
N THR A 312 -11.44 -3.37 -6.18
CA THR A 312 -10.50 -4.34 -5.62
C THR A 312 -10.11 -5.43 -6.61
N SER A 313 -8.97 -6.09 -6.34
CA SER A 313 -8.46 -7.26 -7.08
C SER A 313 -8.11 -8.44 -6.17
N LEU A 314 -8.99 -8.72 -5.20
CA LEU A 314 -8.81 -9.81 -4.23
C LEU A 314 -9.00 -11.20 -4.83
N PHE A 315 -9.82 -11.33 -5.87
CA PHE A 315 -10.15 -12.61 -6.48
C PHE A 315 -9.75 -12.65 -7.96
N PRO A 316 -9.16 -13.74 -8.45
CA PRO A 316 -8.73 -13.85 -9.85
C PRO A 316 -9.93 -14.10 -10.79
N PHE A 317 -10.78 -13.10 -11.03
CA PHE A 317 -11.92 -13.18 -11.95
C PHE A 317 -11.57 -12.89 -13.42
N GLY A 318 -10.40 -13.36 -13.88
CA GLY A 318 -9.88 -13.08 -15.21
C GLY A 318 -10.78 -13.51 -16.38
N ASN A 319 -11.65 -14.51 -16.16
CA ASN A 319 -12.44 -15.14 -17.24
C ASN A 319 -13.94 -14.81 -17.18
N ILE A 320 -14.39 -13.88 -16.33
CA ILE A 320 -15.82 -13.56 -16.23
C ILE A 320 -16.24 -12.59 -17.34
N THR A 321 -17.23 -13.00 -18.14
CA THR A 321 -17.83 -12.13 -19.17
C THR A 321 -18.47 -10.88 -18.55
N GLU A 322 -18.45 -9.76 -19.28
CA GLU A 322 -18.98 -8.48 -18.77
C GLU A 322 -20.47 -8.56 -18.38
N LYS A 323 -21.25 -9.40 -19.08
CA LYS A 323 -22.65 -9.67 -18.73
C LYS A 323 -22.79 -10.33 -17.35
N MET A 324 -21.97 -11.33 -17.05
CA MET A 324 -22.00 -12.02 -15.77
C MET A 324 -21.52 -11.10 -14.63
N ARG A 325 -20.49 -10.29 -14.88
CA ARG A 325 -20.00 -9.27 -13.93
C ARG A 325 -21.12 -8.30 -13.53
N ARG A 326 -21.85 -7.77 -14.52
CA ARG A 326 -22.98 -6.87 -14.27
C ARG A 326 -24.10 -7.56 -13.46
N ARG A 327 -24.38 -8.84 -13.73
CA ARG A 327 -25.37 -9.60 -12.95
C ARG A 327 -24.94 -9.81 -11.51
N LEU A 328 -23.67 -10.18 -11.28
CA LEU A 328 -23.11 -10.34 -9.94
C LEU A 328 -23.11 -9.02 -9.15
N MET A 329 -22.81 -7.90 -9.81
CA MET A 329 -22.91 -6.56 -9.21
C MET A 329 -24.35 -6.25 -8.76
N TRP A 330 -25.36 -6.46 -9.62
CA TRP A 330 -26.75 -6.22 -9.23
C TRP A 330 -27.25 -7.20 -8.16
N ALA A 331 -26.84 -8.46 -8.23
CA ALA A 331 -27.20 -9.47 -7.23
C ALA A 331 -26.60 -9.16 -5.86
N SER A 332 -25.34 -8.74 -5.81
CA SER A 332 -24.66 -8.35 -4.57
C SER A 332 -25.26 -7.10 -3.95
N LEU A 333 -25.52 -6.08 -4.76
CA LEU A 333 -26.19 -4.87 -4.32
C LEU A 333 -27.61 -5.15 -3.80
N ALA A 334 -28.38 -6.02 -4.47
CA ALA A 334 -29.73 -6.37 -4.05
C ALA A 334 -29.73 -7.11 -2.70
N ILE A 335 -28.80 -8.04 -2.49
CA ILE A 335 -28.70 -8.77 -1.21
C ILE A 335 -28.27 -7.83 -0.08
N LEU A 336 -27.31 -6.94 -0.31
CA LEU A 336 -26.93 -5.91 0.67
C LEU A 336 -28.10 -4.99 1.03
N LEU A 337 -28.90 -4.58 0.03
CA LEU A 337 -30.08 -3.75 0.26
C LEU A 337 -31.12 -4.48 1.12
N VAL A 338 -31.35 -5.78 0.87
CA VAL A 338 -32.27 -6.60 1.66
C VAL A 338 -31.77 -6.74 3.09
N LEU A 339 -30.49 -7.04 3.31
CA LEU A 339 -29.90 -7.16 4.65
C LEU A 339 -29.94 -5.82 5.41
N ALA A 340 -29.62 -4.70 4.76
CA ALA A 340 -29.78 -3.37 5.33
C ALA A 340 -31.24 -3.06 5.70
N GLY A 341 -32.21 -3.54 4.90
CA GLY A 341 -33.63 -3.44 5.23
C GLY A 341 -34.01 -4.26 6.48
N VAL A 342 -33.44 -5.46 6.63
CA VAL A 342 -33.60 -6.29 7.84
C VAL A 342 -32.98 -5.59 9.06
N GLU A 343 -31.80 -4.98 8.94
CA GLU A 343 -31.18 -4.21 10.04
C GLU A 343 -32.04 -3.03 10.49
N VAL A 344 -32.66 -2.30 9.55
CA VAL A 344 -33.60 -1.21 9.89
C VAL A 344 -34.79 -1.75 10.66
N ALA A 345 -35.35 -2.88 10.23
CA ALA A 345 -36.47 -3.52 10.94
C ALA A 345 -36.07 -3.97 12.35
N LEU A 346 -34.88 -4.55 12.52
CA LEU A 346 -34.32 -4.94 13.82
C LEU A 346 -34.08 -3.72 14.72
N ALA A 347 -33.62 -2.60 14.16
CA ALA A 347 -33.43 -1.35 14.91
C ALA A 347 -34.75 -0.79 15.45
N VAL A 348 -35.84 -0.86 14.68
CA VAL A 348 -37.18 -0.49 15.17
C VAL A 348 -37.65 -1.43 16.27
N MET A 349 -37.46 -2.74 16.08
CA MET A 349 -37.89 -3.75 17.04
C MET A 349 -37.14 -3.64 18.38
N ARG A 350 -35.89 -3.17 18.36
CA ARG A 350 -35.11 -2.93 19.58
C ARG A 350 -35.82 -1.98 20.56
N ASP A 351 -36.45 -0.94 20.06
CA ASP A 351 -37.11 0.08 20.91
C ASP A 351 -38.38 -0.47 21.58
N THR A 352 -39.16 -1.28 20.84
CA THR A 352 -40.34 -1.95 21.38
C THR A 352 -39.97 -3.01 22.42
N ILE A 353 -38.85 -3.72 22.24
CA ILE A 353 -38.35 -4.71 23.21
C ILE A 353 -37.86 -4.00 24.49
N ILE A 354 -37.08 -2.94 24.37
CA ILE A 354 -36.53 -2.23 25.55
C ILE A 354 -37.65 -1.59 26.37
N SER A 355 -38.63 -0.96 25.72
CA SER A 355 -39.79 -0.39 26.42
C SER A 355 -40.62 -1.45 27.13
N ALA A 356 -40.80 -2.63 26.54
CA ALA A 356 -41.48 -3.76 27.18
C ALA A 356 -40.71 -4.31 28.39
N ASP A 357 -39.39 -4.46 28.31
CA ASP A 357 -38.54 -4.95 29.41
C ASP A 357 -38.52 -3.97 30.59
N VAL A 358 -38.47 -2.65 30.32
CA VAL A 358 -38.57 -1.61 31.35
C VAL A 358 -39.94 -1.64 32.03
N ALA A 359 -41.03 -1.75 31.26
CA ALA A 359 -42.39 -1.85 31.79
C ALA A 359 -42.56 -3.09 32.68
N LEU A 360 -42.04 -4.25 32.25
CA LEU A 360 -42.09 -5.50 33.01
C LEU A 360 -41.29 -5.40 34.32
N LYS A 361 -40.08 -4.84 34.29
CA LYS A 361 -39.27 -4.60 35.49
C LYS A 361 -39.93 -3.62 36.46
N GLN A 362 -40.63 -2.61 35.95
CA GLN A 362 -41.38 -1.65 36.77
C GLN A 362 -42.65 -2.28 37.40
N GLN A 363 -43.27 -3.24 36.72
CA GLN A 363 -44.41 -3.99 37.25
C GLN A 363 -43.99 -5.06 38.28
N LEU A 364 -42.80 -5.65 38.12
CA LEU A 364 -42.26 -6.68 39.02
C LEU A 364 -41.47 -6.10 40.20
N GLY A 365 -40.96 -4.87 40.11
CA GLY A 365 -40.22 -4.18 41.18
C GLY A 365 -41.08 -3.20 41.97
N SER A 366 -41.46 -3.55 43.20
CA SER A 366 -42.10 -2.63 44.15
C SER A 366 -41.12 -1.55 44.62
N ALA A 367 -41.16 -0.38 43.99
CA ALA A 367 -40.76 0.97 44.48
C ALA A 367 -39.40 1.19 45.21
N ALA A 368 -38.53 0.20 45.39
CA ALA A 368 -37.25 0.38 46.08
C ALA A 368 -36.12 -0.37 45.35
N GLY A 369 -35.39 0.37 44.52
CA GLY A 369 -34.21 -0.12 43.82
C GLY A 369 -34.37 -0.05 42.31
N ALA A 370 -34.41 1.17 41.78
CA ALA A 370 -34.06 1.41 40.38
C ALA A 370 -32.58 1.05 40.21
N VAL A 371 -32.28 -0.24 40.10
CA VAL A 371 -31.04 -0.68 39.48
C VAL A 371 -31.20 -0.30 38.02
N HIS A 372 -30.69 0.88 37.67
CA HIS A 372 -30.42 1.23 36.30
C HIS A 372 -29.58 0.08 35.73
N ALA A 373 -30.21 -0.83 34.98
CA ALA A 373 -29.47 -1.70 34.08
C ALA A 373 -28.58 -0.74 33.29
N GLU A 374 -27.26 -0.85 33.47
CA GLU A 374 -26.32 0.11 32.89
C GLU A 374 -26.67 0.30 31.42
N ALA A 375 -27.24 1.47 31.12
CA ALA A 375 -27.72 1.82 29.81
C ALA A 375 -26.48 1.96 28.94
N GLY A 376 -26.07 0.85 28.32
CA GLY A 376 -24.95 0.83 27.39
C GLY A 376 -25.14 1.94 26.37
N TRP A 377 -24.09 2.66 26.02
CA TRP A 377 -24.16 3.96 25.31
C TRP A 377 -25.05 3.97 24.06
N VAL A 378 -25.22 2.80 23.43
CA VAL A 378 -26.08 2.55 22.27
C VAL A 378 -27.57 2.78 22.56
N THR A 379 -28.04 2.76 23.81
CA THR A 379 -29.45 3.06 24.18
C THR A 379 -29.74 4.56 24.23
N ARG A 380 -28.72 5.43 24.22
CA ARG A 380 -28.87 6.89 24.18
C ARG A 380 -29.03 7.45 22.77
N ILE A 381 -28.83 6.63 21.74
CA ILE A 381 -28.99 7.03 20.34
C ILE A 381 -30.49 7.04 20.02
N PRO A 382 -31.07 8.16 19.54
CA PRO A 382 -32.46 8.22 19.12
C PRO A 382 -32.79 7.11 18.11
N THR A 383 -34.01 6.57 18.14
CA THR A 383 -34.45 5.46 17.27
C THR A 383 -34.18 5.74 15.78
N PHE A 384 -34.42 6.98 15.35
CA PHE A 384 -34.09 7.45 14.00
C PHE A 384 -32.59 7.36 13.68
N GLY A 385 -31.73 7.71 14.65
CA GLY A 385 -30.28 7.58 14.51
C GLY A 385 -29.83 6.12 14.39
N GLN A 386 -30.49 5.20 15.11
CA GLN A 386 -30.20 3.77 15.02
C GLN A 386 -30.65 3.17 13.68
N MET A 387 -31.81 3.59 13.15
CA MET A 387 -32.29 3.17 11.84
C MET A 387 -31.35 3.62 10.72
N ILE A 388 -30.90 4.89 10.74
CA ILE A 388 -29.92 5.39 9.77
C ILE A 388 -28.62 4.59 9.87
N LEU A 389 -28.16 4.34 11.09
CA LEU A 389 -26.90 3.65 11.33
C LEU A 389 -26.98 2.18 10.88
N GLY A 390 -28.06 1.46 11.18
CA GLY A 390 -28.30 0.09 10.68
C GLY A 390 -28.50 0.02 9.16
N PHE A 391 -29.06 1.04 8.52
CA PHE A 391 -29.12 1.07 7.06
C PHE A 391 -27.75 1.34 6.42
N THR A 392 -26.97 2.26 7.02
CA THR A 392 -25.73 2.78 6.41
C THR A 392 -24.53 1.88 6.67
N LEU A 393 -24.47 1.22 7.82
CA LEU A 393 -23.32 0.41 8.22
C LEU A 393 -23.03 -0.77 7.27
N PRO A 394 -24.01 -1.53 6.76
CA PRO A 394 -23.73 -2.60 5.78
C PRO A 394 -22.98 -2.09 4.53
N PHE A 395 -23.37 -0.92 4.02
CA PHE A 395 -22.66 -0.29 2.90
C PHE A 395 -21.29 0.25 3.30
N ALA A 396 -21.18 0.83 4.50
CA ALA A 396 -19.89 1.26 5.03
C ALA A 396 -18.91 0.07 5.19
N LEU A 397 -19.41 -1.09 5.64
CA LEU A 397 -18.66 -2.33 5.77
C LEU A 397 -18.24 -2.90 4.40
N ALA A 398 -19.02 -2.68 3.35
CA ALA A 398 -18.60 -3.05 1.99
C ALA A 398 -17.32 -2.32 1.55
N PHE A 399 -17.13 -1.05 1.95
CA PHE A 399 -15.91 -0.29 1.63
C PHE A 399 -14.67 -0.80 2.34
N VAL A 400 -14.79 -1.67 3.35
CA VAL A 400 -13.67 -2.29 4.07
C VAL A 400 -12.83 -3.17 3.14
N ALA A 401 -13.39 -3.64 2.03
CA ALA A 401 -12.64 -4.40 1.03
C ALA A 401 -11.42 -3.62 0.47
N ILE A 402 -11.53 -2.29 0.31
CA ILE A 402 -10.46 -1.45 -0.24
C ILE A 402 -9.21 -1.41 0.68
N PRO A 403 -9.32 -1.00 1.97
CA PRO A 403 -8.19 -1.05 2.89
C PRO A 403 -7.77 -2.49 3.17
N LEU A 404 -8.67 -3.47 3.14
CA LEU A 404 -8.33 -4.89 3.29
C LEU A 404 -7.37 -5.38 2.19
N GLU A 405 -7.63 -5.05 0.92
CA GLU A 405 -6.71 -5.39 -0.17
C GLU A 405 -5.34 -4.73 0.02
N SER A 406 -5.34 -3.43 0.31
CA SER A 406 -4.10 -2.70 0.61
C SER A 406 -3.34 -3.34 1.77
N PHE A 407 -4.04 -3.76 2.83
CA PHE A 407 -3.49 -4.41 4.00
C PHE A 407 -2.91 -5.80 3.68
N ILE A 408 -3.59 -6.61 2.86
CA ILE A 408 -3.11 -7.94 2.46
C ILE A 408 -1.86 -7.82 1.58
N ASN A 409 -1.89 -6.93 0.57
CA ASN A 409 -0.79 -6.74 -0.38
C ASN A 409 0.47 -6.21 0.31
N SER A 410 0.32 -5.15 1.12
CA SER A 410 1.43 -4.58 1.89
C SER A 410 1.85 -5.49 3.06
N GLY A 411 0.90 -6.17 3.69
CA GLY A 411 1.12 -7.07 4.81
C GLY A 411 2.01 -8.24 4.45
N ARG A 412 1.88 -8.80 3.24
CA ARG A 412 2.81 -9.83 2.75
C ARG A 412 4.28 -9.36 2.79
N THR A 413 4.54 -8.11 2.42
CA THR A 413 5.90 -7.53 2.42
C THR A 413 6.40 -7.28 3.84
N VAL A 414 5.55 -6.70 4.70
CA VAL A 414 5.90 -6.41 6.09
C VAL A 414 6.11 -7.71 6.88
N ILE A 415 5.20 -8.68 6.78
CA ILE A 415 5.33 -10.01 7.40
C ILE A 415 6.58 -10.71 6.89
N GLY A 416 6.88 -10.64 5.60
CA GLY A 416 8.10 -11.20 5.04
C GLY A 416 9.37 -10.62 5.66
N THR A 417 9.39 -9.31 5.89
CA THR A 417 10.50 -8.59 6.53
C THR A 417 10.61 -8.94 8.02
N VAL A 418 9.49 -9.00 8.73
CA VAL A 418 9.43 -9.42 10.15
C VAL A 418 9.89 -10.86 10.31
N LEU A 419 9.46 -11.76 9.42
CA LEU A 419 9.88 -13.17 9.45
C LEU A 419 11.38 -13.32 9.17
N GLU A 420 11.94 -12.53 8.25
CA GLU A 420 13.39 -12.47 8.03
C GLU A 420 14.13 -12.05 9.31
N MET A 421 13.69 -10.96 9.97
CA MET A 421 14.27 -10.50 11.24
C MET A 421 14.11 -11.54 12.35
N ALA A 422 12.96 -12.21 12.44
CA ALA A 422 12.70 -13.25 13.42
C ALA A 422 13.62 -14.47 13.22
N LEU A 423 13.84 -14.91 11.98
CA LEU A 423 14.78 -15.99 11.67
C LEU A 423 16.23 -15.61 12.04
N GLN A 424 16.65 -14.38 11.76
CA GLN A 424 17.97 -13.88 12.15
C GLN A 424 18.11 -13.78 13.68
N GLY A 425 17.09 -13.30 14.37
CA GLY A 425 17.03 -13.24 15.83
C GLY A 425 17.09 -14.62 16.48
N LEU A 426 16.30 -15.58 15.96
CA LEU A 426 16.32 -16.97 16.40
C LEU A 426 17.71 -17.59 16.19
N ALA A 427 18.33 -17.34 15.03
CA ALA A 427 19.68 -17.81 14.74
C ALA A 427 20.72 -17.22 15.72
N PHE A 428 20.57 -15.95 16.09
CA PHE A 428 21.42 -15.31 17.11
C PHE A 428 21.25 -15.98 18.48
N VAL A 429 20.01 -16.20 18.93
CA VAL A 429 19.71 -16.88 20.20
C VAL A 429 20.28 -18.31 20.21
N LEU A 430 20.17 -19.05 19.12
CA LEU A 430 20.76 -20.39 19.00
C LEU A 430 22.30 -20.36 19.04
N ARG A 431 22.94 -19.36 18.43
CA ARG A 431 24.40 -19.19 18.54
C ARG A 431 24.83 -18.84 19.96
N LEU A 432 24.08 -17.96 20.62
CA LEU A 432 24.35 -17.55 22.00
C LEU A 432 24.22 -18.75 22.95
N THR A 433 23.11 -19.48 22.87
CA THR A 433 22.88 -20.68 23.70
C THR A 433 23.91 -21.78 23.41
N ALA A 434 24.32 -21.97 22.16
CA ALA A 434 25.39 -22.90 21.83
C ALA A 434 26.74 -22.51 22.46
N ASN A 435 27.07 -21.21 22.45
CA ASN A 435 28.29 -20.71 23.07
C ASN A 435 28.23 -20.87 24.59
N VAL A 436 27.11 -20.53 25.22
CA VAL A 436 26.88 -20.73 26.65
C VAL A 436 27.02 -22.21 27.02
N ALA A 437 26.36 -23.12 26.30
CA ALA A 437 26.47 -24.56 26.56
C ALA A 437 27.91 -25.08 26.47
N LYS A 438 28.72 -24.52 25.55
CA LYS A 438 30.15 -24.83 25.41
C LYS A 438 30.99 -24.29 26.56
N GLU A 439 30.70 -23.08 27.04
CA GLU A 439 31.38 -22.48 28.20
C GLU A 439 30.97 -23.17 29.50
N THR A 440 29.69 -23.48 29.70
CA THR A 440 29.21 -24.25 30.86
C THR A 440 29.87 -25.62 30.93
N GLY A 441 30.05 -26.30 29.80
CA GLY A 441 30.82 -27.55 29.76
C GLY A 441 32.27 -27.40 30.21
N ARG A 442 32.94 -26.32 29.79
CA ARG A 442 34.31 -26.01 30.25
C ARG A 442 34.35 -25.65 31.74
N PHE A 443 33.40 -24.87 32.20
CA PHE A 443 33.26 -24.50 33.60
C PHE A 443 33.00 -25.72 34.49
N MET A 444 32.14 -26.65 34.07
CA MET A 444 31.87 -27.90 34.80
C MET A 444 33.12 -28.77 34.92
N VAL A 445 33.97 -28.81 33.88
CA VAL A 445 35.29 -29.48 33.97
C VAL A 445 36.18 -28.79 35.02
N MET A 446 36.21 -27.45 35.05
CA MET A 446 36.98 -26.71 36.06
C MET A 446 36.45 -26.94 37.48
N LEU A 447 35.13 -26.91 37.67
CA LEU A 447 34.49 -27.16 38.97
C LEU A 447 34.76 -28.58 39.46
N TYR A 448 34.73 -29.55 38.56
CA TYR A 448 35.09 -30.94 38.86
C TYR A 448 36.57 -31.07 39.25
N ASP A 449 37.48 -30.37 38.56
CA ASP A 449 38.90 -30.33 38.91
C ASP A 449 39.16 -29.67 40.28
N VAL A 450 38.37 -28.65 40.67
CA VAL A 450 38.43 -28.03 42.02
C VAL A 450 37.96 -29.00 43.11
N LEU A 451 36.92 -29.80 42.84
CA LEU A 451 36.41 -30.78 43.81
C LEU A 451 37.43 -31.90 44.12
N ILE A 452 38.32 -32.20 43.18
CA ILE A 452 39.37 -33.23 43.29
C ILE A 452 40.73 -32.59 43.67
N PHE A 453 40.75 -31.33 44.13
CA PHE A 453 41.98 -30.59 44.38
C PHE A 453 42.93 -31.24 45.39
N ALA A 454 42.42 -31.91 46.44
CA ALA A 454 43.26 -32.49 47.50
C ALA A 454 44.21 -33.61 47.02
N PRO A 455 43.76 -34.67 46.31
CA PRO A 455 44.66 -35.63 45.68
C PRO A 455 45.55 -35.01 44.60
N LEU A 456 45.04 -34.05 43.84
CA LEU A 456 45.75 -33.42 42.71
C LEU A 456 46.96 -32.60 43.19
N ALA A 457 46.84 -31.93 44.34
CA ALA A 457 47.94 -31.18 44.96
C ALA A 457 49.05 -32.13 45.46
N ILE A 458 48.67 -33.27 46.05
CA ILE A 458 49.60 -34.31 46.50
C ILE A 458 50.33 -34.94 45.29
N GLU A 459 49.62 -35.28 44.22
CA GLU A 459 50.22 -35.80 42.99
C GLU A 459 51.19 -34.80 42.35
N ARG A 460 50.82 -33.51 42.26
CA ARG A 460 51.70 -32.46 41.72
C ARG A 460 52.95 -32.24 42.58
N TRP A 461 52.81 -32.30 43.90
CA TRP A 461 53.95 -32.22 44.83
C TRP A 461 54.89 -33.42 44.69
N VAL A 462 54.37 -34.63 44.56
CA VAL A 462 55.18 -35.84 44.36
C VAL A 462 55.82 -35.86 42.96
N GLY A 463 55.10 -35.42 41.93
CA GLY A 463 55.59 -35.30 40.56
C GLY A 463 56.74 -34.29 40.43
N THR A 464 56.61 -33.10 41.04
CA THR A 464 57.67 -32.09 41.06
C THR A 464 58.91 -32.56 41.84
N TYR A 465 58.74 -33.32 42.92
CA TYR A 465 59.86 -33.98 43.60
C TYR A 465 60.56 -35.04 42.73
N ARG A 466 59.79 -35.83 41.98
CA ARG A 466 60.31 -36.91 41.12
C ARG A 466 60.99 -36.38 39.86
N GLU A 467 60.47 -35.32 39.25
CA GLU A 467 61.12 -34.60 38.15
C GLU A 467 62.39 -33.86 38.62
N GLY A 468 62.37 -33.29 39.82
CA GLY A 468 63.57 -32.72 40.47
C GLY A 468 64.65 -33.78 40.74
N ALA A 469 64.26 -34.97 41.19
CA ALA A 469 65.18 -36.10 41.39
C ALA A 469 65.74 -36.66 40.07
N ALA A 470 64.92 -36.74 39.01
CA ALA A 470 65.36 -37.18 37.68
C ALA A 470 66.36 -36.18 37.03
N ARG A 471 66.14 -34.87 37.19
CA ARG A 471 67.12 -33.85 36.76
C ARG A 471 68.43 -33.94 37.54
N ARG A 472 68.38 -34.21 38.84
CA ARG A 472 69.56 -34.37 39.70
C ARG A 472 70.38 -35.62 39.37
N ASN A 473 69.75 -36.69 38.88
CA ASN A 473 70.44 -37.92 38.48
C ASN A 473 71.13 -37.82 37.10
N LYS A 474 70.70 -36.91 36.22
CA LYS A 474 71.39 -36.60 34.95
C LYS A 474 72.66 -35.75 35.10
N LEU A 475 72.91 -35.19 36.28
CA LEU A 475 74.05 -34.31 36.57
C LEU A 475 75.18 -35.00 37.36
N ARG A 476 75.14 -36.32 37.53
CA ARG A 476 76.26 -37.06 38.15
C ARG A 476 77.42 -37.20 37.15
N PRO A 477 78.62 -36.68 37.44
CA PRO A 477 79.78 -36.85 36.57
C PRO A 477 80.28 -38.29 36.63
N VAL A 478 80.60 -38.85 35.46
CA VAL A 478 81.27 -40.14 35.28
C VAL A 478 82.69 -40.05 35.87
N PRO A 479 83.14 -40.99 36.72
CA PRO A 479 84.52 -40.98 37.21
C PRO A 479 85.50 -41.28 36.06
N SER A 480 86.43 -40.37 35.81
CA SER A 480 87.52 -40.56 34.85
C SER A 480 88.62 -41.47 35.43
N LEU A 481 89.11 -42.35 34.56
CA LEU A 481 90.11 -43.39 34.80
C LEU A 481 91.45 -42.87 35.34
N LYS A 482 92.04 -43.58 36.31
CA LYS A 482 93.45 -43.45 36.70
C LYS A 482 94.28 -44.48 35.94
N ARG A 483 94.96 -44.05 34.88
CA ARG A 483 96.05 -44.82 34.23
C ARG A 483 97.25 -44.86 35.18
N ALA A 484 97.73 -46.06 35.48
CA ALA A 484 99.02 -46.28 36.12
C ALA A 484 100.13 -46.17 35.07
N SER A 485 101.11 -45.33 35.36
CA SER A 485 102.39 -45.20 34.66
C SER A 485 103.33 -46.31 35.11
N GLY A 486 103.85 -47.09 34.17
CA GLY A 486 105.04 -47.92 34.33
C GLY A 486 105.93 -47.71 33.11
N SER A 487 107.03 -47.01 33.33
CA SER A 487 108.22 -46.93 32.46
C SER A 487 109.29 -47.87 33.01
N GLU A 488 110.28 -48.23 32.16
CA GLU A 488 111.42 -49.16 32.36
C GLU A 488 111.08 -50.60 31.92
N GLU A 489 111.80 -51.31 31.04
CA GLU A 489 113.22 -51.36 30.62
C GLU A 489 113.28 -52.10 29.24
N ALA A 490 114.05 -51.64 28.24
CA ALA A 490 115.38 -52.11 27.83
C ALA A 490 115.43 -53.23 26.75
N ILE A 491 116.29 -52.95 25.76
CA ILE A 491 116.80 -53.75 24.62
C ILE A 491 115.93 -53.79 23.35
#